data_AF-A0A1B6MA87-F1
#
_entry.id   AF-A0A1B6MA87-F1
#
_cell.length_a   1.000
_cell.length_b   1.000
_cell.length_c   1.000
_cell.angle_alpha   90.00
_cell.angle_beta   90.00
_cell.angle_gamma   90.00
#
_symmetry.space_group_name_H-M   'P 1'
#
loop_
_entity.id
_entity.type
_entity.pdbx_description
1 polymer ?
#
loop_
_entity_poly.entity_id
_entity_poly.type
_entity_poly.pdbx_seq_one_letter_code
_entity_poly.pdbx_strand_id
1 'polypeptide(L)'
;FPPTGFQVWNKHVLWQPVSVFPNMMDHYKVVPPREVRWCPKFHEAKKESLKKYELKYGSNITDFFQEVITHTGYEEQRETLTTPGSPVRLDAIYSTFESFSRPEDEGLPLPDWSQKFYPQPIVTLYAEMLKATSVGSEAQIK
;
A
#
# COMPACT_ATOMS: atom_id res chain seq x y z
N PHE A 1 -27.12 -1.00 8.73
CA PHE A 1 -28.27 -1.11 9.65
C PHE A 1 -29.37 -0.12 9.24
N PRO A 2 -30.11 -0.34 8.14
CA PRO A 2 -31.29 0.48 7.83
C PRO A 2 -32.37 0.29 8.91
N PRO A 3 -33.01 1.35 9.43
CA PRO A 3 -34.06 1.21 10.45
C PRO A 3 -35.31 0.56 9.87
N THR A 4 -35.95 -0.32 10.64
CA THR A 4 -37.23 -0.95 10.28
C THR A 4 -38.21 -0.92 11.46
N GLY A 5 -39.51 -0.91 11.17
CA GLY A 5 -40.56 -0.89 12.20
C GLY A 5 -40.37 0.22 13.23
N PHE A 6 -40.25 -0.17 14.49
CA PHE A 6 -40.09 0.76 15.62
C PHE A 6 -38.75 1.51 15.64
N GLN A 7 -37.75 1.07 14.86
CA GLN A 7 -36.44 1.74 14.75
C GLN A 7 -36.48 2.98 13.83
N VAL A 8 -37.55 3.15 13.04
CA VAL A 8 -37.74 4.31 12.17
C VAL A 8 -38.15 5.51 13.01
N TRP A 9 -37.15 6.25 13.49
CA TRP A 9 -37.37 7.47 14.26
C TRP A 9 -37.79 8.66 13.35
N ASN A 10 -37.45 8.62 12.06
CA ASN A 10 -37.82 9.62 11.06
C ASN A 10 -38.21 8.95 9.74
N LYS A 11 -39.40 9.26 9.21
CA LYS A 11 -39.95 8.65 7.99
C LYS A 11 -39.28 9.13 6.69
N HIS A 12 -38.60 10.28 6.71
CA HIS A 12 -37.92 10.86 5.54
C HIS A 12 -36.42 10.55 5.52
N VAL A 13 -35.90 9.93 6.59
CA VAL A 13 -34.48 9.60 6.74
C VAL A 13 -34.37 8.14 7.15
N LEU A 14 -34.07 7.26 6.19
CA LEU A 14 -33.88 5.81 6.42
C LEU A 14 -32.48 5.50 7.00
N TRP A 15 -32.07 6.27 7.99
CA TRP A 15 -30.82 6.15 8.72
C TRP A 15 -31.08 6.16 10.22
N GLN A 16 -30.28 5.42 10.98
CA GLN A 16 -30.32 5.44 12.44
C GLN A 16 -28.92 5.68 13.00
N PRO A 17 -28.80 6.41 14.12
CA PRO A 17 -27.53 6.53 14.80
C PRO A 17 -27.11 5.15 15.33
N VAL A 18 -25.98 4.66 14.84
CA VAL A 18 -25.30 3.50 15.39
C VAL A 18 -24.08 4.03 16.12
N SER A 19 -23.99 3.78 17.43
CA SER A 19 -22.86 4.23 18.23
C SER A 19 -21.58 3.59 17.72
N VAL A 20 -20.72 4.39 17.11
CA VAL A 20 -19.34 4.03 16.83
C VAL A 20 -18.52 4.55 18.01
N PHE A 21 -17.99 3.65 18.82
CA PHE A 21 -17.10 4.00 19.90
C PHE A 21 -15.66 3.97 19.37
N PRO A 22 -15.06 5.13 19.04
CA PRO A 22 -13.64 5.13 18.71
C PRO A 22 -12.88 4.79 19.98
N ASN A 23 -12.20 3.66 20.00
CA ASN A 23 -11.08 3.50 20.91
C ASN A 23 -9.86 4.11 20.18
N MET A 24 -9.04 4.90 20.87
CA MET A 24 -7.71 5.32 20.38
C MET A 24 -6.74 4.11 20.21
N MET A 25 -7.27 2.90 20.42
CA MET A 25 -6.62 1.62 20.60
C MET A 25 -7.18 0.59 19.63
N ASP A 26 -7.97 0.99 18.62
CA ASP A 26 -8.20 0.12 17.47
C ASP A 26 -6.81 -0.09 16.90
N HIS A 27 -6.25 -1.24 17.27
CA HIS A 27 -4.83 -1.30 17.48
C HIS A 27 -4.17 -0.92 16.16
N TYR A 28 -3.20 -0.01 16.18
CA TYR A 28 -2.22 0.18 15.11
C TYR A 28 -1.49 -1.14 14.71
N LYS A 29 -1.92 -2.30 15.26
CA LYS A 29 -1.70 -3.69 14.87
C LYS A 29 -2.38 -4.11 13.56
N VAL A 30 -3.35 -3.37 13.03
CA VAL A 30 -4.04 -3.76 11.78
C VAL A 30 -3.28 -3.30 10.54
N VAL A 31 -2.63 -2.13 10.60
CA VAL A 31 -1.71 -1.68 9.55
C VAL A 31 -0.36 -2.35 9.80
N PRO A 32 0.22 -3.12 8.86
CA PRO A 32 1.51 -3.76 9.08
C PRO A 32 2.57 -2.68 9.34
N PRO A 33 3.07 -2.51 10.58
CA PRO A 33 4.05 -1.48 10.84
C PRO A 33 5.34 -1.82 10.10
N ARG A 34 6.11 -0.79 9.69
CA ARG A 34 7.43 -0.99 9.07
C ARG A 34 8.29 -1.93 9.90
N GLU A 35 8.21 -1.80 11.22
CA GLU A 35 8.82 -2.69 12.20
C GLU A 35 7.78 -3.34 13.11
N VAL A 36 7.65 -4.66 13.05
CA VAL A 36 6.80 -5.42 13.96
C VAL A 36 7.59 -5.83 15.20
N ARG A 37 7.67 -4.96 16.22
CA ARG A 37 8.45 -5.25 17.43
C ARG A 37 7.74 -6.16 18.44
N TRP A 38 6.41 -6.27 18.40
CA TRP A 38 5.64 -7.07 19.36
C TRP A 38 5.58 -8.57 19.05
N CYS A 39 6.02 -9.00 17.87
CA CYS A 39 6.00 -10.41 17.45
C CYS A 39 7.33 -10.77 16.80
N PRO A 40 8.33 -11.20 17.59
CA PRO A 40 9.66 -11.49 17.08
C PRO A 40 9.69 -12.53 15.95
N LYS A 41 8.83 -13.56 16.02
CA LYS A 41 8.73 -14.57 14.97
C LYS A 41 8.26 -13.98 13.64
N PHE A 42 7.23 -13.12 13.67
CA PHE A 42 6.76 -12.45 12.47
C PHE A 42 7.78 -11.43 11.96
N HIS A 43 8.48 -10.74 12.86
CA HIS A 43 9.53 -9.80 12.51
C HIS A 43 10.62 -10.45 11.65
N GLU A 44 11.18 -11.58 12.10
CA GLU A 44 12.21 -12.31 11.35
C GLU A 44 11.68 -12.85 10.02
N ALA A 45 10.45 -13.39 10.01
CA ALA A 45 9.82 -13.90 8.80
C ALA A 45 9.60 -12.79 7.75
N LYS A 46 9.11 -11.62 8.18
CA LYS A 46 8.96 -10.42 7.33
C LYS A 46 10.30 -9.93 6.80
N LYS A 47 11.35 -9.92 7.63
CA LYS A 47 12.71 -9.53 7.21
C LYS A 47 13.27 -10.45 6.13
N GLU A 48 13.06 -11.76 6.26
CA GLU A 48 13.44 -12.73 5.23
C GLU A 48 12.65 -12.51 3.93
N SER A 49 11.34 -12.28 4.03
CA SER A 49 10.46 -11.99 2.91
C SER A 49 10.89 -10.74 2.14
N LEU A 50 11.15 -9.64 2.85
CA LEU A 50 11.68 -8.39 2.27
C LEU A 50 13.05 -8.58 1.61
N LYS A 51 13.93 -9.40 2.19
CA LYS A 51 15.23 -9.72 1.58
C LYS A 51 15.06 -10.46 0.25
N LYS A 52 14.12 -11.41 0.17
CA LYS A 52 13.81 -12.13 -1.08
C LYS A 52 13.23 -11.20 -2.14
N TYR A 53 12.33 -10.31 -1.73
CA TYR A 53 11.77 -9.28 -2.59
C TYR A 53 12.87 -8.36 -3.17
N GLU A 54 13.76 -7.84 -2.33
CA GLU A 54 14.87 -6.99 -2.77
C GLU A 54 15.84 -7.75 -3.71
N LEU A 55 16.15 -9.02 -3.42
CA LEU A 55 17.02 -9.82 -4.28
C LEU A 55 16.40 -10.07 -5.67
N LYS A 56 15.08 -10.18 -5.77
CA LYS A 56 14.37 -10.48 -7.01
C LYS A 56 14.02 -9.24 -7.82
N TYR A 57 13.57 -8.16 -7.17
CA TYR A 57 13.02 -6.97 -7.82
C TYR A 57 13.83 -5.70 -7.56
N GLY A 58 14.89 -5.76 -6.75
CA GLY A 58 15.67 -4.58 -6.36
C GLY A 58 16.20 -3.77 -7.54
N SER A 59 16.72 -4.42 -8.60
CA SER A 59 17.13 -3.72 -9.82
C SER A 59 15.94 -3.08 -10.54
N ASN A 60 14.84 -3.82 -10.72
CA ASN A 60 13.62 -3.31 -11.38
C ASN A 60 13.06 -2.07 -10.68
N ILE A 61 13.10 -2.04 -9.35
CA ILE A 61 12.65 -0.88 -8.57
C ILE A 61 13.59 0.32 -8.77
N THR A 62 14.90 0.09 -8.84
CA THR A 62 15.88 1.15 -9.12
C THR A 62 15.65 1.73 -10.51
N ASP A 63 15.52 0.87 -11.52
CA ASP A 63 15.26 1.28 -12.91
C ASP A 63 13.95 2.06 -13.00
N PHE A 64 12.89 1.55 -12.36
CA PHE A 64 11.58 2.21 -12.29
C PHE A 64 11.68 3.63 -11.72
N PHE A 65 12.32 3.80 -10.55
CA PHE A 65 12.44 5.12 -9.93
C PHE A 65 13.36 6.05 -10.70
N GLN A 66 14.41 5.54 -11.34
CA GLN A 66 15.30 6.35 -12.16
C GLN A 66 14.56 7.08 -13.29
N GLU A 67 13.52 6.44 -13.83
CA GLU A 67 12.68 7.00 -14.89
C GLU A 67 11.50 7.81 -14.34
N VAL A 68 10.73 7.26 -13.40
CA VAL A 68 9.46 7.87 -12.96
C VAL A 68 9.65 9.14 -12.14
N ILE A 69 10.81 9.30 -11.47
CA ILE A 69 11.09 10.41 -10.54
C ILE A 69 10.82 11.77 -11.17
N THR A 70 11.14 11.92 -12.46
CA THR A 70 10.98 13.17 -13.22
C THR A 70 9.54 13.63 -13.38
N HIS A 71 8.58 12.77 -13.03
CA HIS A 71 7.15 13.02 -13.16
C HIS A 71 6.41 13.02 -11.81
N THR A 72 7.03 12.54 -10.74
CA THR A 72 6.35 12.25 -9.47
C THR A 72 6.70 13.19 -8.32
N GLY A 73 7.58 14.18 -8.54
CA GLY A 73 7.99 15.12 -7.48
C GLY A 73 8.93 14.50 -6.44
N TYR A 74 9.64 13.43 -6.80
CA TYR A 74 10.57 12.69 -5.91
C TYR A 74 12.05 13.02 -6.17
N GLU A 75 12.34 14.15 -6.81
CA GLU A 75 13.68 14.54 -7.23
C GLU A 75 14.66 14.63 -6.05
N GLU A 76 14.22 15.19 -4.92
CA GLU A 76 15.05 15.31 -3.71
C GLU A 76 15.37 13.94 -3.09
N GLN A 77 14.50 12.96 -3.26
CA GLN A 77 14.67 11.59 -2.75
C GLN A 77 15.39 10.66 -3.76
N ARG A 78 15.86 11.18 -4.91
CA ARG A 78 16.44 10.37 -5.99
C ARG A 78 17.50 9.39 -5.52
N GLU A 79 18.46 9.87 -4.73
CA GLU A 79 19.53 9.03 -4.19
C GLU A 79 18.95 7.88 -3.35
N THR A 80 18.02 8.18 -2.45
CA THR A 80 17.40 7.18 -1.58
C THR A 80 16.51 6.19 -2.33
N LEU A 81 15.83 6.61 -3.41
CA LEU A 81 14.93 5.73 -4.16
C LEU A 81 15.66 4.83 -5.16
N THR A 82 16.80 5.28 -5.65
CA THR A 82 17.65 4.51 -6.56
C THR A 82 18.65 3.60 -5.83
N THR A 83 18.90 3.83 -4.54
CA THR A 83 19.75 2.98 -3.69
C THR A 83 19.06 1.67 -3.30
N PRO A 84 19.61 0.49 -3.68
CA PRO A 84 19.06 -0.81 -3.28
C PRO A 84 18.92 -0.97 -1.76
N GLY A 85 17.83 -1.60 -1.32
CA GLY A 85 17.54 -1.84 0.09
C GLY A 85 17.09 -0.62 0.91
N SER A 86 16.99 0.56 0.32
CA SER A 86 16.46 1.74 1.01
C SER A 86 14.99 1.54 1.44
N PRO A 87 14.63 1.78 2.71
CA PRO A 87 13.28 1.53 3.21
C PRO A 87 12.22 2.45 2.61
N VAL A 88 12.63 3.64 2.14
CA VAL A 88 11.72 4.66 1.55
C VAL A 88 11.11 4.18 0.23
N ARG A 89 11.76 3.23 -0.45
CA ARG A 89 11.32 2.70 -1.74
C ARG A 89 9.95 2.02 -1.66
N LEU A 90 9.66 1.35 -0.56
CA LEU A 90 8.37 0.66 -0.36
C LEU A 90 7.23 1.67 -0.27
N ASP A 91 7.41 2.75 0.49
CA ASP A 91 6.39 3.79 0.61
C ASP A 91 6.18 4.55 -0.70
N ALA A 92 7.26 4.77 -1.46
CA ALA A 92 7.19 5.38 -2.78
C ALA A 92 6.46 4.48 -3.79
N ILE A 93 6.70 3.16 -3.79
CA ILE A 93 5.96 2.21 -4.65
C ILE A 93 4.47 2.26 -4.33
N TYR A 94 4.12 2.21 -3.04
CA TYR A 94 2.73 2.34 -2.59
C TYR A 94 2.10 3.64 -3.09
N SER A 95 2.76 4.77 -2.85
CA SER A 95 2.23 6.09 -3.20
C SER A 95 2.12 6.30 -4.71
N THR A 96 3.10 5.86 -5.49
CA THR A 96 3.06 5.93 -6.96
C THR A 96 1.96 5.05 -7.54
N PHE A 97 1.78 3.82 -7.02
CA PHE A 97 0.69 2.95 -7.45
C PHE A 97 -0.70 3.55 -7.16
N GLU A 98 -0.90 4.07 -5.94
CA GLU A 98 -2.15 4.73 -5.55
C GLU A 98 -2.42 5.97 -6.41
N SER A 99 -1.38 6.73 -6.78
CA SER A 99 -1.50 7.92 -7.63
C SER A 99 -1.97 7.61 -9.06
N PHE A 100 -1.86 6.36 -9.53
CA PHE A 100 -2.40 5.93 -10.81
C PHE A 100 -3.73 5.17 -10.66
N SER A 101 -3.82 4.26 -9.69
CA SER A 101 -5.03 3.44 -9.50
C SER A 101 -6.23 4.24 -9.02
N ARG A 102 -6.05 5.19 -8.08
CA ARG A 102 -7.19 5.95 -7.54
C ARG A 102 -7.87 6.81 -8.61
N PRO A 103 -7.15 7.57 -9.45
CA PRO A 103 -7.80 8.30 -10.53
C PRO A 103 -8.49 7.37 -11.54
N GLU A 104 -7.87 6.24 -11.90
CA GLU A 104 -8.48 5.28 -12.84
C GLU A 104 -9.79 4.69 -12.30
N ASP A 105 -9.81 4.26 -11.03
CA ASP A 105 -10.99 3.72 -10.34
C ASP A 105 -12.16 4.72 -10.34
N GLU A 106 -11.85 6.02 -10.31
CA GLU A 106 -12.81 7.13 -10.33
C GLU A 106 -13.13 7.61 -11.77
N GLY A 107 -12.59 6.96 -12.81
CA GLY A 107 -12.79 7.32 -14.21
C GLY A 107 -12.12 8.63 -14.64
N LEU A 108 -11.10 9.08 -13.90
CA LEU A 108 -10.32 10.28 -14.21
C LEU A 108 -9.21 9.97 -15.21
N PRO A 109 -8.84 10.91 -16.09
CA PRO A 109 -7.76 10.71 -17.03
C PRO A 109 -6.40 10.66 -16.32
N LEU A 110 -5.56 9.71 -16.72
CA LEU A 110 -4.16 9.69 -16.31
C LEU A 110 -3.30 10.53 -17.27
N PRO A 111 -2.18 11.11 -16.80
CA PRO A 111 -1.25 11.81 -17.68
C PRO A 111 -0.67 10.88 -18.75
N ASP A 112 -0.42 11.38 -19.96
CA ASP A 112 0.09 10.56 -21.08
C ASP A 112 1.37 9.78 -20.74
N TRP A 113 2.27 10.40 -19.97
CA TRP A 113 3.53 9.78 -19.56
C TRP A 113 3.35 8.54 -18.66
N SER A 114 2.19 8.42 -17.99
CA SER A 114 1.91 7.31 -17.08
C SER A 114 1.78 5.96 -17.80
N GLN A 115 1.44 5.95 -19.10
CA GLN A 115 1.27 4.72 -19.89
C GLN A 115 2.54 3.89 -19.99
N LYS A 116 3.71 4.51 -19.77
CA LYS A 116 5.00 3.80 -19.71
C LYS A 116 5.17 2.98 -18.43
N PHE A 117 4.46 3.36 -17.37
CA PHE A 117 4.68 2.88 -16.00
C PHE A 117 3.47 2.14 -15.42
N TYR A 118 2.28 2.45 -15.92
CA TYR A 118 0.99 1.92 -15.47
C TYR A 118 0.21 1.35 -16.68
N PRO A 119 -0.34 0.13 -16.58
CA PRO A 119 -0.39 -0.72 -15.39
C PRO A 119 0.96 -1.39 -15.05
N GLN A 120 1.82 -1.66 -16.04
CA GLN A 120 3.11 -2.29 -15.82
C GLN A 120 4.26 -1.29 -16.01
N PRO A 121 5.33 -1.38 -15.19
CA PRO A 121 5.64 -2.45 -14.24
C PRO A 121 5.07 -2.24 -12.82
N ILE A 122 4.47 -1.08 -12.51
CA ILE A 122 4.15 -0.70 -11.12
C ILE A 122 3.15 -1.63 -10.43
N VAL A 123 2.16 -2.18 -11.14
CA VAL A 123 1.21 -3.16 -10.58
C VAL A 123 1.94 -4.40 -10.05
N THR A 124 2.93 -4.92 -10.80
CA THR A 124 3.70 -6.09 -10.36
C THR A 124 4.57 -5.76 -9.15
N LEU A 125 5.28 -4.61 -9.20
CA LEU A 125 6.12 -4.18 -8.07
C LEU A 125 5.29 -3.98 -6.80
N TYR A 126 4.12 -3.34 -6.90
CA TYR A 126 3.21 -3.14 -5.80
C TYR A 126 2.64 -4.46 -5.23
N ALA A 127 2.16 -5.35 -6.09
CA ALA A 127 1.58 -6.61 -5.65
C ALA A 127 2.60 -7.49 -4.91
N GLU A 128 3.83 -7.57 -5.41
CA GLU A 128 4.91 -8.34 -4.80
C GLU A 128 5.42 -7.68 -3.52
N MET A 129 5.46 -6.35 -3.47
CA MET A 129 5.73 -5.59 -2.25
C MET A 129 4.69 -5.86 -1.16
N LEU A 130 3.40 -5.87 -1.50
CA LEU A 130 2.33 -6.17 -0.54
C LEU A 130 2.47 -7.60 0.02
N LYS A 131 2.74 -8.59 -0.84
CA LYS A 131 3.03 -9.96 -0.39
C LYS A 131 4.22 -9.99 0.57
N ALA A 132 5.31 -9.31 0.23
CA ALA A 132 6.52 -9.29 1.03
C ALA A 132 6.33 -8.59 2.40
N THR A 133 5.48 -7.57 2.47
CA THR A 133 5.27 -6.75 3.68
C THR A 133 4.19 -7.30 4.61
N SER A 134 3.19 -8.00 4.06
CA SER A 134 2.03 -8.49 4.80
C SER A 134 2.07 -9.98 5.12
N VAL A 135 2.88 -10.78 4.40
CA VAL A 135 2.93 -12.22 4.59
C VAL A 135 4.31 -12.63 5.13
N GLY A 136 4.33 -13.31 6.27
CA GLY A 136 5.57 -13.80 6.88
C GLY A 136 6.19 -14.97 6.10
N SER A 137 5.39 -15.76 5.37
CA SER A 137 5.88 -16.75 4.40
C SER A 137 4.78 -17.15 3.40
N GLU A 138 5.15 -17.60 2.20
CA GLU A 138 4.19 -18.15 1.22
C GLU A 138 3.31 -19.27 1.79
N ALA A 139 3.78 -19.98 2.83
CA ALA A 139 3.02 -21.01 3.52
C ALA A 139 1.79 -20.50 4.30
N GLN A 140 1.69 -19.18 4.56
CA GLN A 140 0.55 -18.56 5.23
C GLN A 140 -0.59 -18.18 4.28
N ILE A 141 -0.40 -18.24 2.96
CA ILE A 141 -1.42 -17.94 1.94
C ILE A 141 -2.07 -19.24 1.42
N LYS A 142 -2.52 -20.12 2.33
CA LYS A 142 -3.25 -21.33 1.98
C LYS A 142 -4.73 -21.23 2.34
#